data_AF-A0A6D2JX17-F1
#
_entry.id   AF-A0A6D2JX17-F1
#
_cell.length_a   1.000
_cell.length_b   1.000
_cell.length_c   1.000
_cell.angle_alpha   90.00
_cell.angle_beta   90.00
_cell.angle_gamma   90.00
#
_symmetry.space_group_name_H-M   'P 1'
#
loop_
_entity.id
_entity.type
_entity.pdbx_description
1 polymer ?
#
loop_
_entity_poly.entity_id
_entity_poly.type
_entity_poly.pdbx_seq_one_letter_code
_entity_poly.pdbx_strand_id
1 'polypeptide(L)'
;MGETGYFDIVEGQTLPAGMLQYIRLVALSGSDAFLLESIFRNAIWGHLELPVSRSNEELICRVVRDACKSALSGFTTTIEEDEKLLEEGKLDLRMEMAVKIRMGEKKVLQQIDQIFKDRELELDVLEYYQERRLKDLGLVGEQGEIIFWE
;
A
#
# COMPACT_ATOMS: atom_id res chain seq x y z
N MET A 1 0.09 24.29 -3.51
CA MET A 1 -0.85 23.46 -4.30
C MET A 1 -0.50 22.01 -4.01
N GLY A 2 -1.41 21.25 -3.40
CA GLY A 2 -1.19 19.83 -3.15
C GLY A 2 -1.56 19.06 -4.42
N GLU A 3 -0.59 18.41 -5.04
CA GLU A 3 -0.86 17.50 -6.14
C GLU A 3 -1.46 16.20 -5.60
N THR A 4 -2.61 15.80 -6.14
CA THR A 4 -3.29 14.55 -5.78
C THR A 4 -3.00 13.50 -6.84
N GLY A 5 -2.47 12.36 -6.42
CA GLY A 5 -2.34 11.17 -7.28
C GLY A 5 -3.64 10.36 -7.27
N TYR A 6 -4.09 9.92 -8.46
CA TYR A 6 -5.22 9.01 -8.63
C TYR A 6 -4.71 7.66 -9.14
N PHE A 7 -5.22 6.57 -8.57
CA PHE A 7 -4.86 5.20 -8.92
C PHE A 7 -6.14 4.37 -9.09
N ASP A 8 -6.33 3.83 -10.29
CA ASP A 8 -7.49 2.99 -10.61
C ASP A 8 -7.22 1.54 -10.20
N ILE A 9 -8.04 0.98 -9.32
CA ILE A 9 -7.93 -0.40 -8.86
C ILE A 9 -9.06 -1.21 -9.47
N VAL A 10 -8.69 -2.28 -10.18
CA VAL A 10 -9.63 -3.15 -10.89
C VAL A 10 -9.73 -4.50 -10.17
N GLU A 11 -10.95 -5.02 -10.07
CA GLU A 11 -11.22 -6.34 -9.49
C GLU A 11 -10.36 -7.42 -10.16
N GLY A 12 -9.73 -8.28 -9.36
CA GLY A 12 -8.86 -9.36 -9.82
C GLY A 12 -7.48 -8.94 -10.33
N GLN A 13 -7.17 -7.64 -10.39
CA GLN A 13 -5.85 -7.15 -10.80
C GLN A 13 -4.95 -6.81 -9.60
N THR A 14 -3.63 -6.85 -9.82
CA THR A 14 -2.65 -6.36 -8.85
C THR A 14 -2.75 -4.86 -8.67
N LEU A 15 -2.28 -4.35 -7.53
CA LEU A 15 -2.23 -2.90 -7.29
C LEU A 15 -1.47 -2.17 -8.42
N PRO A 16 -1.92 -0.97 -8.83
CA PRO A 16 -1.26 -0.19 -9.86
C PRO A 16 0.21 0.11 -9.54
N ALA A 17 1.04 0.13 -10.58
CA ALA A 17 2.44 0.53 -10.46
C ALA A 17 2.54 1.93 -9.84
N GLY A 18 3.53 2.14 -8.96
CA GLY A 18 3.73 3.43 -8.29
C GLY A 18 2.78 3.72 -7.11
N MET A 19 1.65 3.02 -6.96
CA MET A 19 0.71 3.27 -5.86
C MET A 19 1.37 3.06 -4.50
N LEU A 20 2.08 1.95 -4.30
CA LEU A 20 2.79 1.65 -3.05
C LEU A 20 3.90 2.68 -2.76
N GLN A 21 4.66 3.08 -3.77
CA GLN A 21 5.69 4.12 -3.62
C GLN A 21 5.08 5.45 -3.18
N TYR A 22 3.96 5.82 -3.80
CA TYR A 22 3.25 7.05 -3.48
C TYR A 22 2.72 7.06 -2.05
N ILE A 23 2.03 6.00 -1.61
CA ILE A 23 1.48 5.94 -0.24
C ILE A 23 2.59 5.86 0.82
N ARG A 24 3.74 5.24 0.52
CA ARG A 24 4.94 5.26 1.37
C ARG A 24 5.50 6.67 1.55
N LEU A 25 5.56 7.43 0.46
CA LEU A 25 5.97 8.83 0.49
C LEU A 25 5.00 9.68 1.31
N VAL A 26 3.69 9.47 1.16
CA VAL A 26 2.65 10.17 1.94
C VAL A 26 2.76 9.84 3.43
N ALA A 27 3.05 8.59 3.78
CA ALA A 27 3.21 8.13 5.15
C ALA A 27 4.60 8.43 5.75
N LEU A 28 5.51 9.02 4.97
CA LEU A 28 6.88 9.25 5.39
C LEU A 28 6.92 10.31 6.50
N SER A 29 7.39 9.93 7.68
CA SER A 29 7.43 10.80 8.85
C SER A 29 8.46 10.35 9.87
N GLY A 30 8.73 11.18 10.87
CA GLY A 30 9.57 10.83 12.02
C GLY A 30 10.95 10.30 11.61
N SER A 31 11.26 9.06 12.02
CA SER A 31 12.54 8.40 11.77
C SER A 31 12.86 8.16 10.30
N ASP A 32 11.87 8.24 9.41
CA ASP A 32 12.04 7.98 7.97
C ASP A 32 12.24 9.27 7.17
N ALA A 33 12.05 10.44 7.79
CA ALA A 33 12.13 11.74 7.12
C ALA A 33 13.52 12.06 6.54
N PHE A 34 14.58 11.39 7.02
CA PHE A 34 15.92 11.52 6.45
C PHE A 34 15.97 11.14 4.95
N LEU A 35 15.04 10.32 4.45
CA LEU A 35 14.95 10.00 3.03
C LEU A 35 14.56 11.21 2.16
N LEU A 36 14.09 12.31 2.76
CA LEU A 36 13.79 13.58 2.08
C LEU A 36 15.01 14.51 2.00
N GLU A 37 16.13 14.14 2.61
CA GLU A 37 17.39 14.89 2.53
C GLU A 37 17.90 14.97 1.08
N SER A 38 18.60 16.05 0.76
CA SER A 38 19.07 16.34 -0.61
C SER A 38 19.91 15.22 -1.24
N ILE A 39 20.64 14.45 -0.42
CA ILE A 39 21.47 13.32 -0.85
C ILE A 39 20.63 12.19 -1.48
N PHE A 40 19.36 12.05 -1.09
CA PHE A 40 18.45 11.03 -1.61
C PHE A 40 17.56 11.54 -2.74
N ARG A 41 17.63 12.82 -3.12
CA ARG A 41 16.69 13.43 -4.10
C ARG A 41 16.56 12.65 -5.41
N ASN A 42 17.66 12.08 -5.90
CA ASN A 42 17.69 11.33 -7.17
C ASN A 42 17.46 9.82 -6.99
N ALA A 43 17.36 9.32 -5.74
CA ALA A 43 17.26 7.90 -5.42
C ALA A 43 16.02 7.53 -4.60
N ILE A 44 15.35 8.50 -3.98
CA ILE A 44 14.23 8.29 -3.06
C ILE A 44 13.12 7.44 -3.69
N TRP A 45 12.78 7.69 -4.95
CA TRP A 45 11.72 6.94 -5.63
C TRP A 45 12.05 5.43 -5.72
N GLY A 46 13.32 5.10 -5.99
CA GLY A 46 13.79 3.71 -5.97
C GLY A 46 13.81 3.11 -4.57
N HIS A 47 14.15 3.89 -3.54
CA HIS A 47 14.05 3.42 -2.15
C HIS A 47 12.61 3.10 -1.73
N LEU A 48 11.64 3.85 -2.25
CA LEU A 48 10.20 3.66 -1.99
C LEU A 48 9.60 2.45 -2.73
N GLU A 49 10.30 1.83 -3.68
CA GLU A 49 9.85 0.58 -4.33
C GLU A 49 9.77 -0.58 -3.33
N LEU A 50 10.62 -0.52 -2.31
CA LEU A 50 10.70 -1.49 -1.23
C LEU A 50 10.20 -0.88 0.09
N PRO A 51 9.82 -1.70 1.09
CA PRO A 51 9.40 -1.22 2.39
C PRO A 51 10.41 -0.29 3.05
N VAL A 52 9.95 0.82 3.63
CA VAL A 52 10.81 1.84 4.26
C VAL A 52 11.15 1.42 5.69
N SER A 53 10.12 1.33 6.53
CA SER A 53 10.19 0.93 7.93
C SER A 53 8.91 0.19 8.31
N ARG A 54 8.96 -0.60 9.40
CA ARG A 54 7.78 -1.28 9.94
C ARG A 54 6.67 -0.30 10.26
N SER A 55 6.99 0.82 10.91
CA SER A 55 6.01 1.85 11.29
C SER A 55 5.38 2.54 10.07
N ASN A 56 6.12 2.74 8.99
CA ASN A 56 5.60 3.28 7.75
C ASN A 56 4.60 2.30 7.08
N GLU A 57 4.96 1.03 6.92
CA GLU A 57 4.07 0.01 6.34
C GLU A 57 2.83 -0.25 7.23
N GLU A 58 3.00 -0.29 8.55
CA GLU A 58 1.90 -0.45 9.51
C GLU A 58 0.90 0.71 9.43
N LEU A 59 1.41 1.95 9.34
CA LEU A 59 0.57 3.13 9.16
C LEU A 59 -0.24 3.06 7.85
N ILE A 60 0.41 2.68 6.75
CA ILE A 60 -0.23 2.53 5.44
C ILE A 60 -1.33 1.48 5.51
N CYS A 61 -1.03 0.28 6.04
CA CYS A 61 -2.01 -0.80 6.15
C CYS A 61 -3.22 -0.34 6.95
N ARG A 62 -3.00 0.26 8.13
CA ARG A 62 -4.10 0.77 8.95
C ARG A 62 -4.94 1.81 8.21
N VAL A 63 -4.32 2.84 7.63
CA VAL A 63 -5.04 3.94 6.98
C VAL A 63 -5.86 3.46 5.78
N VAL A 64 -5.29 2.60 4.92
CA VAL A 64 -6.01 2.09 3.75
C VAL A 64 -7.17 1.19 4.17
N ARG A 65 -6.96 0.31 5.15
CA ARG A 65 -8.01 -0.57 5.67
C ARG A 65 -9.14 0.20 6.34
N ASP A 66 -8.81 1.20 7.14
CA ASP A 66 -9.81 2.05 7.79
C ASP A 66 -10.61 2.86 6.76
N ALA A 67 -9.96 3.37 5.70
CA ALA A 67 -10.63 4.01 4.57
C ALA A 67 -11.58 3.06 3.84
N CYS A 68 -11.16 1.81 3.59
CA CYS A 68 -12.02 0.80 2.95
C CYS A 68 -13.23 0.45 3.83
N LYS A 69 -13.03 0.23 5.13
CA LYS A 69 -14.13 -0.04 6.08
C LYS A 69 -15.09 1.14 6.18
N SER A 70 -14.56 2.36 6.22
CA SER A 70 -15.38 3.57 6.25
C SER A 70 -16.20 3.71 4.96
N ALA A 71 -15.58 3.52 3.78
CA ALA A 71 -16.28 3.55 2.50
C ALA A 71 -17.36 2.45 2.40
N LEU A 72 -17.05 1.22 2.82
CA LEU A 72 -18.00 0.10 2.86
C LEU A 72 -19.19 0.39 3.77
N SER A 73 -18.98 1.04 4.92
CA SER A 73 -20.06 1.42 5.83
C SER A 73 -21.04 2.47 5.25
N GLY A 74 -20.65 3.15 4.17
CA GLY A 74 -21.50 4.11 3.46
C GLY A 74 -22.56 3.45 2.56
N PHE A 75 -22.44 2.16 2.26
CA PHE A 75 -23.45 1.44 1.47
C PHE A 75 -24.61 1.00 2.36
N THR A 76 -25.84 1.20 1.88
CA THR A 76 -27.07 0.80 2.58
C THR A 76 -27.44 -0.67 2.39
N THR A 77 -26.70 -1.40 1.55
CA THR A 77 -26.97 -2.79 1.17
C THR A 77 -25.69 -3.62 1.20
N THR A 78 -25.80 -4.90 1.49
CA THR A 78 -24.68 -5.86 1.41
C THR A 78 -24.49 -6.40 -0.01
N ILE A 79 -23.40 -7.11 -0.27
CA ILE A 79 -23.17 -7.73 -1.59
C ILE A 79 -24.24 -8.80 -1.86
N GLU A 80 -24.57 -9.59 -0.86
CA GLU A 80 -25.55 -10.68 -0.94
C GLU A 80 -26.96 -10.15 -1.21
N GLU A 81 -27.32 -9.01 -0.62
CA GLU A 81 -28.59 -8.33 -0.91
C GLU A 81 -28.65 -7.85 -2.36
N ASP A 82 -27.55 -7.31 -2.89
CA ASP A 82 -27.47 -6.87 -4.28
C ASP A 82 -27.50 -8.02 -5.28
N GLU A 83 -26.83 -9.14 -4.97
CA GLU A 83 -26.89 -10.35 -5.78
C GLU A 83 -28.31 -10.90 -5.86
N LYS A 84 -29.00 -10.99 -4.72
CA LYS A 84 -30.40 -11.41 -4.68
C LYS A 84 -31.32 -10.46 -5.46
N LEU A 85 -31.12 -9.15 -5.35
CA LEU A 85 -31.90 -8.16 -6.11
C LEU A 85 -31.72 -8.31 -7.63
N LEU A 86 -30.52 -8.66 -8.09
CA LEU A 86 -30.27 -8.92 -9.51
C LEU A 86 -30.91 -10.24 -9.97
N GLU A 87 -30.91 -11.28 -9.14
CA GLU A 87 -31.54 -12.58 -9.43
C GLU A 87 -33.07 -12.48 -9.57
N GLU A 88 -33.72 -11.60 -8.80
CA GLU A 88 -35.17 -11.40 -8.86
C GLU A 88 -35.66 -10.81 -10.20
N GLY A 89 -34.77 -10.21 -11.00
CA GLY A 89 -35.00 -9.88 -12.41
C GLY A 89 -36.06 -8.82 -12.72
N LYS A 90 -36.61 -8.12 -11.72
CA LYS A 90 -37.71 -7.14 -11.86
C LYS A 90 -37.25 -5.67 -11.74
N LEU A 91 -36.01 -5.38 -12.15
CA LEU A 91 -35.43 -4.05 -12.01
C LEU A 91 -35.59 -3.24 -13.30
N ASP A 92 -35.85 -1.93 -13.15
CA ASP A 92 -35.66 -0.97 -14.25
C ASP A 92 -34.17 -0.88 -14.62
N LEU A 93 -33.86 -0.52 -15.87
CA LEU A 93 -32.50 -0.43 -16.39
C LEU A 93 -31.58 0.44 -15.51
N ARG A 94 -32.08 1.57 -15.00
CA ARG A 94 -31.27 2.46 -14.15
C ARG A 94 -30.99 1.84 -12.79
N MET A 95 -31.96 1.10 -12.25
CA MET A 95 -31.82 0.42 -10.97
C MET A 95 -30.86 -0.77 -11.10
N GLU A 96 -30.96 -1.55 -12.18
CA GLU A 96 -30.04 -2.64 -12.47
C GLU A 96 -28.59 -2.14 -12.60
N MET A 97 -28.37 -1.03 -13.33
CA MET A 97 -27.05 -0.39 -13.40
C MET A 97 -26.53 0.05 -12.03
N ALA A 98 -27.37 0.70 -11.23
CA ALA A 98 -26.98 1.17 -9.90
C ALA A 98 -26.59 0.02 -8.97
N VAL A 99 -27.32 -1.10 -9.02
CA VAL A 99 -27.01 -2.32 -8.25
C VAL A 99 -25.69 -2.93 -8.71
N LYS A 100 -25.47 -3.03 -10.02
CA LYS A 100 -24.20 -3.55 -10.58
C LYS A 100 -22.99 -2.71 -10.19
N ILE A 101 -23.10 -1.38 -10.27
CA ILE A 101 -22.01 -0.46 -9.92
C ILE A 101 -21.66 -0.59 -8.43
N ARG A 102 -22.64 -0.42 -7.55
CA ARG A 102 -22.37 -0.46 -6.09
C ARG A 102 -21.88 -1.84 -5.62
N MET A 103 -22.36 -2.92 -6.24
CA MET A 103 -21.87 -4.27 -5.97
C MET A 103 -20.40 -4.41 -6.40
N GLY A 104 -20.04 -3.92 -7.58
CA GLY A 104 -18.66 -3.91 -8.06
C GLY A 104 -17.73 -3.10 -7.16
N GLU A 105 -18.14 -1.88 -6.77
CA GLU A 105 -17.37 -1.04 -5.85
C GLU A 105 -17.13 -1.73 -4.50
N LYS A 106 -18.16 -2.37 -3.92
CA LYS A 106 -18.01 -3.14 -2.69
C LYS A 106 -17.00 -4.29 -2.82
N LYS A 107 -17.03 -5.02 -3.94
CA LYS A 107 -16.09 -6.11 -4.22
C LYS A 107 -14.65 -5.59 -4.33
N VAL A 108 -14.44 -4.49 -5.05
CA VAL A 108 -13.11 -3.85 -5.13
C VAL A 108 -12.64 -3.35 -3.76
N LEU A 109 -13.50 -2.71 -2.97
CA LEU A 109 -13.14 -2.26 -1.61
C LEU A 109 -12.77 -3.41 -0.68
N GLN A 110 -13.48 -4.54 -0.74
CA GLN A 110 -13.14 -5.74 0.02
C GLN A 110 -11.82 -6.36 -0.44
N GLN A 111 -11.55 -6.38 -1.76
CA GLN A 111 -10.26 -6.81 -2.29
C GLN A 111 -9.12 -5.94 -1.77
N ILE A 112 -9.28 -4.62 -1.74
CA ILE A 112 -8.26 -3.69 -1.23
C ILE A 112 -8.02 -3.94 0.27
N ASP A 113 -9.08 -4.02 1.10
CA ASP A 113 -8.91 -4.33 2.53
C ASP A 113 -8.16 -5.64 2.73
N GLN A 114 -8.49 -6.67 1.94
CA GLN A 114 -7.85 -7.97 2.04
C GLN A 114 -6.37 -7.92 1.64
N ILE A 115 -6.00 -7.23 0.54
CA ILE A 115 -4.60 -7.04 0.14
C ILE A 115 -3.80 -6.39 1.28
N PHE A 116 -4.32 -5.34 1.91
CA PHE A 116 -3.60 -4.65 2.98
C PHE A 116 -3.65 -5.40 4.32
N LYS A 117 -4.66 -6.25 4.53
CA LYS A 117 -4.69 -7.18 5.67
C LYS A 117 -3.62 -8.25 5.54
N ASP A 118 -3.42 -8.80 4.35
CA ASP A 118 -2.37 -9.79 4.10
C ASP A 118 -0.98 -9.16 4.27
N ARG A 119 -0.78 -7.93 3.77
CA ARG A 119 0.45 -7.17 4.01
C ARG A 119 0.70 -6.88 5.49
N GLU A 120 -0.35 -6.62 6.27
CA GLU A 120 -0.23 -6.41 7.71
C GLU A 120 0.28 -7.66 8.44
N LEU A 121 -0.09 -8.86 7.96
CA LEU A 121 0.42 -10.13 8.49
C LEU A 121 1.90 -10.37 8.16
N GLU A 122 2.41 -9.74 7.10
CA GLU A 122 3.79 -9.87 6.63
C GLU A 122 4.75 -8.84 7.26
N LEU A 123 4.27 -7.91 8.09
CA LEU A 123 5.08 -6.79 8.60
C LEU A 123 6.38 -7.22 9.28
N ASP A 124 6.39 -8.35 9.98
CA ASP A 124 7.58 -8.79 10.73
C ASP A 124 8.57 -9.60 9.87
N VAL A 125 8.22 -9.92 8.61
CA VAL A 125 9.09 -10.66 7.67
C VAL A 125 9.58 -9.81 6.50
N LEU A 126 9.07 -8.59 6.36
CA LEU A 126 9.52 -7.65 5.34
C LEU A 126 10.94 -7.14 5.65
N GLU A 127 11.78 -7.08 4.62
CA GLU A 127 13.09 -6.46 4.72
C GLU A 127 12.98 -4.94 4.54
N TYR A 128 13.38 -4.18 5.56
CA TYR A 128 13.27 -2.71 5.58
C TYR A 128 14.54 -1.98 5.15
N TYR A 129 14.46 -0.66 4.99
CA TYR A 129 15.59 0.15 4.48
C TYR A 129 16.88 -0.05 5.29
N GLN A 130 16.78 -0.08 6.64
CA GLN A 130 17.96 -0.25 7.48
C GLN A 130 18.59 -1.63 7.32
N GLU A 131 17.78 -2.69 7.21
CA GLU A 131 18.28 -4.05 7.00
C GLU A 131 18.98 -4.18 5.65
N ARG A 132 18.37 -3.65 4.57
CA ARG A 132 18.98 -3.64 3.23
C ARG A 132 20.32 -2.94 3.22
N ARG A 133 20.46 -1.84 3.96
CA ARG A 133 21.71 -1.07 4.04
C ARG A 133 22.84 -1.84 4.72
N LEU A 134 22.50 -2.77 5.62
CA LEU A 134 23.49 -3.55 6.38
C LEU A 134 23.89 -4.86 5.67
N LYS A 135 23.32 -5.18 4.50
CA LYS A 135 23.68 -6.39 3.74
C LYS A 135 25.15 -6.42 3.34
N ASP A 136 25.70 -5.27 2.96
CA ASP A 136 27.06 -5.15 2.44
C ASP A 136 28.03 -4.57 3.47
N LEU A 137 27.91 -4.97 4.75
CA LEU A 137 28.80 -4.51 5.82
C LEU A 137 30.22 -5.08 5.75
N GLY A 138 30.43 -6.21 5.04
CA GLY A 138 31.74 -6.84 4.95
C GLY A 138 32.31 -7.31 6.30
N LEU A 139 31.45 -7.69 7.26
CA LEU A 139 31.86 -8.07 8.62
C LEU A 139 32.86 -9.24 8.67
N VAL A 140 32.86 -10.09 7.64
CA VAL A 140 33.83 -11.17 7.45
C VAL A 140 34.67 -10.86 6.22
N GLY A 141 35.52 -9.84 6.34
CA GLY A 141 36.50 -9.43 5.34
C GLY A 141 37.88 -10.03 5.58
N GLU A 142 38.83 -9.70 4.71
CA GLU A 142 40.25 -10.01 4.93
C GLU A 142 40.80 -9.20 6.11
N GLN A 143 41.79 -9.75 6.82
CA GLN A 143 42.47 -9.04 7.89
C GLN A 143 43.22 -7.84 7.28
N GLY A 144 42.72 -6.63 7.53
CA GLY A 144 43.33 -5.40 7.01
C GLY A 144 44.80 -5.28 7.43
N GLU A 145 45.66 -4.85 6.50
CA GLU A 145 47.06 -4.58 6.81
C GLU A 145 47.18 -3.49 7.88
N ILE A 146 48.06 -3.70 8.86
CA ILE A 146 48.41 -2.67 9.84
C ILE A 146 49.23 -1.62 9.11
N ILE A 147 48.57 -0.53 8.70
CA ILE A 147 49.24 0.61 8.08
C ILE A 147 49.93 1.42 9.18
N PHE A 148 51.25 1.33 9.27
CA PHE A 148 52.05 2.24 10.08
C PHE A 148 52.19 3.56 9.32
N TRP A 149 51.67 4.64 9.89
CA TRP A 149 51.97 5.99 9.40
C TRP A 149 53.40 6.34 9.82
N GLU A 150 54.34 6.42 8.85
CA GLU A 150 55.69 6.99 9.04
C GLU A 150 55.65 8.52 9.18
#